data_AF-A0A328SAH3-F1
#
_entry.id   AF-A0A328SAH3-F1
#
_cell.length_a   1.000
_cell.length_b   1.000
_cell.length_c   1.000
_cell.angle_alpha   90.00
_cell.angle_beta   90.00
_cell.angle_gamma   90.00
#
_symmetry.space_group_name_H-M   'P 1'
#
loop_
_entity.id
_entity.type
_entity.pdbx_description
1 polymer ?
#
loop_
_entity_poly.entity_id
_entity_poly.type
_entity_poly.pdbx_seq_one_letter_code
_entity_poly.pdbx_strand_id
1 'polypeptide(L)'
;MDVHSFITQENMEKILEKEFTPHFYRHIIRTLSQKARKYTYNSQQTPLENIKNLASIYADLNPSNDKTNIGYYLYNNIYYDDTQKDSEIITTIIHELSHHLYSEFFTQWLKHVFHKKESTTIDSFVAVMLNNSIENRVADEYLAYRIQSYYTPRQHHNYIAFIQLLTQLNIDVEKSKIYFIYAQSIADDIIRVLDEKITDNLKEDINKQFDKDKLPTYNQELHFDYEEERFTLKEKVEITKEMIIFIFDYYLNGDGNIDEIKKIEKEFDKQ
;
A
#
# COMPACT_ATOMS: atom_id res chain seq x y z
N MET A 1 -22.51 -4.30 -8.17
CA MET A 1 -23.08 -3.76 -6.92
C MET A 1 -22.88 -2.28 -7.03
N ASP A 2 -23.86 -1.45 -6.70
CA ASP A 2 -23.68 0.00 -6.70
C ASP A 2 -23.37 0.47 -5.28
N VAL A 3 -22.82 1.69 -5.12
CA VAL A 3 -22.41 2.20 -3.79
C VAL A 3 -23.58 2.26 -2.79
N HIS A 4 -24.80 2.57 -3.23
CA HIS A 4 -25.96 2.64 -2.33
C HIS A 4 -26.44 1.25 -1.89
N SER A 5 -26.36 0.25 -2.77
CA SER A 5 -26.61 -1.14 -2.39
C SER A 5 -25.44 -1.77 -1.62
N PHE A 6 -24.28 -1.12 -1.62
CA PHE A 6 -23.12 -1.51 -0.82
C PHE A 6 -23.20 -0.98 0.61
N ILE A 7 -23.40 0.32 0.83
CA ILE A 7 -23.50 0.92 2.17
C ILE A 7 -24.93 0.78 2.71
N THR A 8 -25.20 -0.31 3.41
CA THR A 8 -26.51 -0.62 4.00
C THR A 8 -26.36 -1.26 5.37
N GLN A 9 -27.40 -1.14 6.21
CA GLN A 9 -27.44 -1.81 7.52
C GLN A 9 -27.25 -3.33 7.38
N GLU A 10 -27.87 -3.95 6.38
CA GLU A 10 -27.71 -5.39 6.11
C GLU A 10 -26.25 -5.77 5.83
N ASN A 11 -25.52 -4.95 5.07
CA ASN A 11 -24.11 -5.21 4.77
C ASN A 11 -23.20 -4.90 5.96
N MET A 12 -23.56 -3.95 6.81
CA MET A 12 -22.88 -3.72 8.10
C MET A 12 -23.02 -4.94 9.02
N GLU A 13 -24.23 -5.52 9.11
CA GLU A 13 -24.47 -6.76 9.86
C GLU A 13 -23.59 -7.91 9.33
N LYS A 14 -23.45 -8.06 8.01
CA LYS A 14 -22.52 -9.04 7.43
C LYS A 14 -21.08 -8.83 7.87
N ILE A 15 -20.60 -7.58 7.97
CA ILE A 15 -19.24 -7.28 8.46
C ILE A 15 -19.10 -7.66 9.94
N LEU A 16 -20.10 -7.31 10.75
CA LEU A 16 -20.11 -7.59 12.19
C LEU A 16 -20.14 -9.10 12.49
N GLU A 17 -21.01 -9.83 11.79
CA GLU A 17 -21.20 -11.28 11.94
C GLU A 17 -20.04 -12.10 11.35
N LYS A 18 -19.35 -11.58 10.32
CA LYS A 18 -18.21 -12.29 9.74
C LYS A 18 -17.09 -12.42 10.78
N GLU A 19 -16.62 -13.66 10.93
CA GLU A 19 -15.45 -13.94 11.73
C GLU A 19 -14.19 -13.52 10.94
N PHE A 20 -13.58 -12.42 11.38
CA PHE A 20 -12.26 -12.05 10.93
C PHE A 20 -11.26 -12.92 11.69
N THR A 21 -10.57 -13.82 11.00
CA THR A 21 -9.72 -14.83 11.65
C THR A 21 -8.24 -14.67 11.28
N PRO A 22 -7.31 -15.01 12.20
CA PRO A 22 -5.90 -15.19 11.88
C PRO A 22 -5.64 -16.15 10.72
N HIS A 23 -6.52 -17.14 10.52
CA HIS A 23 -6.42 -18.06 9.38
C HIS A 23 -6.68 -17.34 8.06
N PHE A 24 -7.74 -16.56 7.97
CA PHE A 24 -8.06 -15.82 6.76
C PHE A 24 -7.03 -14.71 6.47
N TYR A 25 -6.52 -14.03 7.50
CA TYR A 25 -5.40 -13.11 7.34
C TYR A 25 -4.20 -13.77 6.63
N ARG A 26 -3.75 -14.93 7.13
CA ARG A 26 -2.65 -15.68 6.50
C ARG A 26 -3.00 -16.14 5.09
N HIS A 27 -4.26 -16.44 4.83
CA HIS A 27 -4.73 -16.76 3.49
C HIS A 27 -4.55 -15.57 2.53
N ILE A 28 -4.90 -14.34 2.95
CA ILE A 28 -4.68 -13.12 2.15
C ILE A 28 -3.20 -12.94 1.84
N ILE A 29 -2.33 -12.94 2.86
CA ILE A 29 -0.88 -12.78 2.67
C ILE A 29 -0.32 -13.84 1.71
N ARG A 30 -0.72 -15.10 1.89
CA ARG A 30 -0.33 -16.20 0.99
C ARG A 30 -0.85 -15.98 -0.43
N THR A 31 -2.06 -15.47 -0.61
CA THR A 31 -2.62 -15.16 -1.94
C THR A 31 -1.81 -14.04 -2.62
N LEU A 32 -1.40 -13.00 -1.88
CA LEU A 32 -0.53 -11.95 -2.39
C LEU A 32 0.83 -12.51 -2.85
N SER A 33 1.48 -13.35 -2.04
CA SER A 33 2.73 -14.04 -2.43
C SER A 33 2.53 -14.96 -3.65
N GLN A 34 1.42 -15.70 -3.69
CA GLN A 34 1.13 -16.62 -4.80
C GLN A 34 0.91 -15.92 -6.14
N LYS A 35 0.39 -14.68 -6.16
CA LYS A 35 0.28 -13.90 -7.40
C LYS A 35 1.65 -13.74 -8.07
N ALA A 36 2.70 -13.39 -7.30
CA ALA A 36 4.05 -13.24 -7.82
C ALA A 36 4.79 -14.56 -8.09
N ARG A 37 4.17 -15.73 -7.90
CA ARG A 37 4.79 -17.02 -8.26
C ARG A 37 5.22 -17.09 -9.72
N LYS A 38 4.53 -16.35 -10.61
CA LYS A 38 4.84 -16.26 -12.05
C LYS A 38 6.12 -15.48 -12.33
N TYR A 39 6.58 -14.63 -11.41
CA TYR A 39 7.83 -13.90 -11.56
C TYR A 39 9.02 -14.82 -11.32
N THR A 40 10.01 -14.68 -12.19
CA THR A 40 11.35 -15.25 -12.04
C THR A 40 12.37 -14.17 -12.34
N TYR A 41 13.30 -13.94 -11.43
CA TYR A 41 14.41 -13.01 -11.63
C TYR A 41 15.24 -13.42 -12.86
N ASN A 42 15.58 -12.45 -13.69
CA ASN A 42 16.38 -12.64 -14.90
C ASN A 42 17.63 -11.76 -14.84
N SER A 43 18.80 -12.39 -14.68
CA SER A 43 20.09 -11.68 -14.60
C SER A 43 20.55 -11.04 -15.91
N GLN A 44 19.88 -11.31 -17.03
CA GLN A 44 20.13 -10.62 -18.31
C GLN A 44 19.34 -9.31 -18.43
N GLN A 45 18.37 -9.09 -17.56
CA GLN A 45 17.60 -7.85 -17.50
C GLN A 45 18.23 -6.88 -16.50
N THR A 46 18.06 -5.59 -16.75
CA THR A 46 18.41 -4.54 -15.78
C THR A 46 17.59 -4.71 -14.48
N PRO A 47 18.08 -4.17 -13.35
CA PRO A 47 17.30 -4.17 -12.11
C PRO A 47 15.95 -3.46 -12.28
N LEU A 48 15.90 -2.38 -13.06
CA LEU A 48 14.65 -1.68 -13.36
C LEU A 48 13.66 -2.57 -14.10
N GLU A 49 14.08 -3.27 -15.16
CA GLU A 49 13.21 -4.20 -15.89
C GLU A 49 12.70 -5.33 -14.99
N ASN A 50 13.56 -5.87 -14.12
CA ASN A 50 13.17 -6.89 -13.16
C ASN A 50 12.09 -6.37 -12.19
N ILE A 51 12.25 -5.15 -11.67
CA ILE A 51 11.26 -4.52 -10.78
C ILE A 51 9.97 -4.19 -11.53
N LYS A 52 10.04 -3.67 -12.76
CA LYS A 52 8.85 -3.47 -13.60
C LYS A 52 8.10 -4.78 -13.83
N ASN A 53 8.80 -5.84 -14.23
CA ASN A 53 8.21 -7.17 -14.47
C ASN A 53 7.56 -7.76 -13.22
N LEU A 54 8.13 -7.54 -12.03
CA LEU A 54 7.53 -7.96 -10.77
C LEU A 54 6.27 -7.14 -10.45
N ALA A 55 6.34 -5.81 -10.52
CA ALA A 55 5.22 -4.93 -10.20
C ALA A 55 4.04 -5.11 -11.18
N SER A 56 4.31 -5.37 -12.46
CA SER A 56 3.32 -5.67 -13.51
C SER A 56 2.48 -6.93 -13.26
N ILE A 57 2.83 -7.76 -12.27
CA ILE A 57 1.98 -8.88 -11.84
C ILE A 57 0.82 -8.41 -10.97
N TYR A 58 1.01 -7.29 -10.27
CA TYR A 58 0.06 -6.75 -9.31
C TYR A 58 -0.73 -5.57 -9.89
N ALA A 59 -0.03 -4.67 -10.61
CA ALA A 59 -0.60 -3.44 -11.14
C ALA A 59 0.01 -3.10 -12.50
N ASP A 60 -0.79 -2.51 -13.38
CA ASP A 60 -0.35 -1.97 -14.66
C ASP A 60 0.61 -0.79 -14.46
N LEU A 61 1.70 -0.76 -15.24
CA LEU A 61 2.74 0.26 -15.10
C LEU A 61 2.66 1.25 -16.26
N ASN A 62 2.47 2.53 -15.93
CA ASN A 62 2.23 3.57 -16.92
C ASN A 62 3.23 4.74 -16.74
N PRO A 63 3.97 5.13 -17.78
CA PRO A 63 4.70 6.38 -17.76
C PRO A 63 3.73 7.56 -17.55
N SER A 64 4.07 8.44 -16.61
CA SER A 64 3.32 9.67 -16.33
C SER A 64 3.87 10.82 -17.16
N ASN A 65 2.98 11.61 -17.75
CA ASN A 65 3.34 12.90 -18.35
C ASN A 65 3.29 14.05 -17.33
N ASP A 66 2.89 13.77 -16.08
CA ASP A 66 2.82 14.77 -15.02
C ASP A 66 4.23 15.05 -14.48
N LYS A 67 4.81 16.17 -14.92
CA LYS A 67 6.14 16.62 -14.48
C LYS A 67 6.19 17.10 -13.03
N THR A 68 5.05 17.18 -12.35
CA THR A 68 4.97 17.62 -10.95
C THR A 68 4.95 16.45 -9.97
N ASN A 69 4.61 15.25 -10.44
CA ASN A 69 4.55 14.07 -9.61
C ASN A 69 5.46 12.96 -10.13
N ILE A 70 6.46 12.58 -9.33
CA ILE A 70 7.45 11.55 -9.67
C ILE A 70 6.83 10.15 -9.76
N GLY A 71 5.68 9.93 -9.11
CA GLY A 71 4.86 8.74 -9.27
C GLY A 71 3.63 8.73 -8.37
N TYR A 72 2.67 7.90 -8.71
CA TYR A 72 1.47 7.70 -7.90
C TYR A 72 0.77 6.40 -8.25
N TYR A 73 0.15 5.79 -7.24
CA TYR A 73 -0.78 4.69 -7.38
C TYR A 73 -2.22 5.20 -7.55
N LEU A 74 -2.92 4.64 -8.54
CA LEU A 74 -4.35 4.84 -8.71
C LEU A 74 -4.96 3.56 -9.29
N TYR A 75 -5.76 2.84 -8.50
CA TYR A 75 -6.52 1.64 -8.90
C TYR A 75 -5.84 0.71 -9.90
N ASN A 76 -5.15 -0.31 -9.39
CA ASN A 76 -4.42 -1.27 -10.21
C ASN A 76 -3.42 -0.65 -11.21
N ASN A 77 -3.18 0.66 -11.19
CA ASN A 77 -2.21 1.34 -12.03
C ASN A 77 -1.17 2.04 -11.15
N ILE A 78 0.10 1.88 -11.50
CA ILE A 78 1.22 2.61 -10.94
C ILE A 78 1.77 3.50 -12.04
N TYR A 79 1.74 4.80 -11.77
CA TYR A 79 2.29 5.83 -12.65
C TYR A 79 3.67 6.23 -12.15
N TYR A 80 4.61 6.42 -13.08
CA TYR A 80 5.99 6.83 -12.76
C TYR A 80 6.54 7.76 -13.84
N ASP A 81 7.38 8.71 -13.46
CA ASP A 81 8.11 9.55 -14.41
C ASP A 81 9.26 8.76 -15.05
N ASP A 82 9.13 8.44 -16.34
CA ASP A 82 10.11 7.64 -17.08
C ASP A 82 11.36 8.44 -17.52
N THR A 83 11.41 9.74 -17.19
CA THR A 83 12.56 10.60 -17.44
C THR A 83 13.57 10.63 -16.28
N GLN A 84 13.20 10.07 -15.13
CA GLN A 84 14.08 9.94 -13.95
C GLN A 84 15.16 8.88 -14.15
N LYS A 85 16.15 8.85 -13.26
CA LYS A 85 17.17 7.78 -13.28
C LYS A 85 16.56 6.45 -12.88
N ASP A 86 17.12 5.34 -13.36
CA ASP A 86 16.59 3.99 -13.09
C ASP A 86 16.40 3.72 -11.60
N SER A 87 17.36 4.14 -10.76
CA SER A 87 17.25 4.00 -9.30
C SER A 87 16.06 4.76 -8.71
N GLU A 88 15.76 5.96 -9.20
CA GLU A 88 14.59 6.74 -8.77
C GLU A 88 13.31 6.04 -9.23
N ILE A 89 13.26 5.55 -10.46
CA ILE A 89 12.10 4.80 -10.96
C ILE A 89 11.89 3.51 -10.16
N ILE A 90 12.96 2.78 -9.83
CA ILE A 90 12.90 1.59 -8.95
C ILE A 90 12.28 1.97 -7.60
N THR A 91 12.72 3.07 -6.98
CA THR A 91 12.17 3.51 -5.70
C THR A 91 10.69 3.83 -5.80
N THR A 92 10.29 4.60 -6.81
CA THR A 92 8.90 4.97 -7.06
C THR A 92 8.03 3.74 -7.26
N ILE A 93 8.44 2.80 -8.12
CA ILE A 93 7.64 1.59 -8.39
C ILE A 93 7.46 0.75 -7.11
N ILE A 94 8.49 0.59 -6.29
CA ILE A 94 8.39 -0.16 -5.03
C ILE A 94 7.49 0.58 -4.03
N HIS A 95 7.59 1.91 -3.94
CA HIS A 95 6.74 2.75 -3.08
C HIS A 95 5.27 2.62 -3.46
N GLU A 96 4.94 2.85 -4.73
CA GLU A 96 3.55 2.78 -5.22
C GLU A 96 2.99 1.36 -5.19
N LEU A 97 3.83 0.34 -5.43
CA LEU A 97 3.43 -1.05 -5.26
C LEU A 97 3.07 -1.36 -3.80
N SER A 98 3.71 -0.70 -2.84
CA SER A 98 3.41 -0.87 -1.42
C SER A 98 2.00 -0.38 -1.09
N HIS A 99 1.62 0.80 -1.57
CA HIS A 99 0.25 1.32 -1.46
C HIS A 99 -0.77 0.38 -2.12
N HIS A 100 -0.45 -0.11 -3.32
CA HIS A 100 -1.31 -1.07 -4.01
C HIS A 100 -1.53 -2.35 -3.19
N LEU A 101 -0.47 -2.96 -2.67
CA LEU A 101 -0.55 -4.20 -1.88
C LEU A 101 -1.30 -3.99 -0.56
N TYR A 102 -1.15 -2.83 0.06
CA TYR A 102 -1.91 -2.46 1.26
C TYR A 102 -3.40 -2.26 0.95
N SER A 103 -3.74 -1.61 -0.16
CA SER A 103 -5.11 -1.50 -0.65
C SER A 103 -5.72 -2.88 -0.95
N GLU A 104 -4.99 -3.73 -1.69
CA GLU A 104 -5.43 -5.08 -2.03
C GLU A 104 -5.65 -5.93 -0.78
N PHE A 105 -4.85 -5.75 0.28
CA PHE A 105 -5.05 -6.44 1.56
C PHE A 105 -6.45 -6.19 2.14
N PHE A 106 -6.91 -4.93 2.21
CA PHE A 106 -8.26 -4.61 2.70
C PHE A 106 -9.35 -5.03 1.72
N THR A 107 -9.12 -4.87 0.43
CA THR A 107 -10.03 -5.32 -0.63
C THR A 107 -10.30 -6.82 -0.50
N GLN A 108 -9.30 -7.64 -0.22
CA GLN A 108 -9.46 -9.09 -0.04
C GLN A 108 -10.32 -9.44 1.20
N TRP A 109 -10.24 -8.66 2.28
CA TRP A 109 -11.14 -8.80 3.42
C TRP A 109 -12.60 -8.56 3.03
N LEU A 110 -12.89 -7.44 2.38
CA LEU A 110 -14.26 -7.08 1.99
C LEU A 110 -14.81 -8.04 0.92
N LYS A 111 -13.99 -8.44 -0.06
CA LYS A 111 -14.34 -9.47 -1.05
C LYS A 111 -14.72 -10.78 -0.38
N HIS A 112 -14.05 -11.16 0.71
CA HIS A 112 -14.39 -12.34 1.50
C HIS A 112 -15.68 -12.20 2.31
N VAL A 113 -15.91 -11.05 2.94
CA VAL A 113 -17.16 -10.75 3.66
C VAL A 113 -18.35 -10.88 2.71
N PHE A 114 -18.28 -10.24 1.54
CA PHE A 114 -19.39 -10.15 0.59
C PHE A 114 -19.42 -11.25 -0.49
N HIS A 115 -18.51 -12.23 -0.40
CA HIS A 115 -18.39 -13.32 -1.37
C HIS A 115 -18.28 -12.84 -2.83
N LYS A 116 -17.48 -11.79 -3.06
CA LYS A 116 -17.24 -11.20 -4.38
C LYS A 116 -15.84 -11.58 -4.88
N LYS A 117 -15.72 -11.80 -6.19
CA LYS A 117 -14.41 -11.99 -6.84
C LYS A 117 -13.80 -10.65 -7.24
N GLU A 118 -14.58 -9.80 -7.89
CA GLU A 118 -14.20 -8.47 -8.36
C GLU A 118 -15.35 -7.50 -8.06
N SER A 119 -15.02 -6.25 -7.70
CA SER A 119 -16.02 -5.22 -7.40
C SER A 119 -15.35 -3.85 -7.32
N THR A 120 -15.47 -3.02 -8.37
CA THR A 120 -14.98 -1.63 -8.38
C THR A 120 -15.48 -0.86 -7.16
N THR A 121 -16.73 -1.06 -6.75
CA THR A 121 -17.31 -0.45 -5.53
C THR A 121 -16.52 -0.76 -4.25
N ILE A 122 -16.03 -2.00 -4.09
CA ILE A 122 -15.23 -2.38 -2.92
C ILE A 122 -13.87 -1.69 -3.02
N ASP A 123 -13.25 -1.71 -4.20
CA ASP A 123 -11.95 -1.11 -4.43
C ASP A 123 -11.99 0.42 -4.22
N SER A 124 -13.04 1.09 -4.68
CA SER A 124 -13.28 2.52 -4.46
C SER A 124 -13.58 2.85 -3.00
N PHE A 125 -14.33 1.98 -2.29
CA PHE A 125 -14.56 2.14 -0.86
C PHE A 125 -13.26 2.02 -0.06
N VAL A 126 -12.40 1.06 -0.38
CA VAL A 126 -11.08 0.91 0.26
C VAL A 126 -10.19 2.12 -0.02
N ALA A 127 -10.18 2.63 -1.26
CA ALA A 127 -9.42 3.83 -1.60
C ALA A 127 -9.84 5.04 -0.75
N VAL A 128 -11.14 5.20 -0.52
CA VAL A 128 -11.68 6.22 0.39
C VAL A 128 -11.29 5.94 1.84
N MET A 129 -11.46 4.70 2.32
CA MET A 129 -11.13 4.32 3.69
C MET A 129 -9.68 4.65 4.05
N LEU A 130 -8.73 4.33 3.17
CA LEU A 130 -7.31 4.61 3.38
C LEU A 130 -6.99 6.12 3.40
N ASN A 131 -7.85 6.94 2.81
CA ASN A 131 -7.70 8.40 2.75
C ASN A 131 -8.65 9.16 3.70
N ASN A 132 -9.50 8.47 4.47
CA ASN A 132 -10.58 9.09 5.24
C ASN A 132 -10.08 9.86 6.48
N SER A 133 -9.00 9.38 7.11
CA SER A 133 -8.35 10.10 8.21
C SER A 133 -6.91 10.48 7.85
N ILE A 134 -6.46 11.61 8.38
CA ILE A 134 -5.10 12.10 8.16
C ILE A 134 -4.07 11.13 8.75
N GLU A 135 -4.39 10.48 9.86
CA GLU A 135 -3.54 9.48 10.51
C GLU A 135 -3.39 8.22 9.65
N ASN A 136 -4.47 7.72 9.06
CA ASN A 136 -4.42 6.58 8.13
C ASN A 136 -3.61 6.91 6.89
N ARG A 137 -3.84 8.08 6.30
CA ARG A 137 -3.12 8.54 5.12
C ARG A 137 -1.61 8.61 5.38
N VAL A 138 -1.21 9.16 6.51
CA VAL A 138 0.20 9.25 6.86
C VAL A 138 0.79 7.89 7.25
N ALA A 139 0.01 7.02 7.89
CA ALA A 139 0.45 5.67 8.20
C ALA A 139 0.64 4.79 6.94
N ASP A 140 -0.19 4.98 5.91
CA ASP A 140 -0.02 4.36 4.59
C ASP A 140 1.27 4.83 3.91
N GLU A 141 1.54 6.14 3.89
CA GLU A 141 2.81 6.69 3.42
C GLU A 141 4.01 6.14 4.21
N TYR A 142 3.91 6.07 5.53
CA TYR A 142 4.95 5.46 6.36
C TYR A 142 5.21 3.99 6.02
N LEU A 143 4.15 3.22 5.77
CA LEU A 143 4.23 1.83 5.30
C LEU A 143 5.02 1.73 4.00
N ALA A 144 4.71 2.58 3.01
CA ALA A 144 5.37 2.59 1.72
C ALA A 144 6.85 3.00 1.83
N TYR A 145 7.15 4.05 2.59
CA TYR A 145 8.54 4.46 2.86
C TYR A 145 9.35 3.36 3.51
N ARG A 146 8.78 2.62 4.47
CA ARG A 146 9.49 1.50 5.11
C ARG A 146 9.81 0.37 4.13
N ILE A 147 8.83 -0.03 3.32
CA ILE A 147 9.02 -1.10 2.33
C ILE A 147 10.05 -0.66 1.28
N GLN A 148 9.93 0.55 0.74
CA GLN A 148 10.92 1.11 -0.18
C GLN A 148 12.33 1.15 0.45
N SER A 149 12.45 1.62 1.69
CA SER A 149 13.73 1.74 2.38
C SER A 149 14.41 0.38 2.59
N TYR A 150 13.62 -0.68 2.80
CA TYR A 150 14.14 -2.03 2.94
C TYR A 150 14.85 -2.55 1.67
N TYR A 151 14.44 -2.09 0.49
CA TYR A 151 15.01 -2.49 -0.81
C TYR A 151 16.02 -1.50 -1.40
N THR A 152 16.33 -0.42 -0.69
CA THR A 152 17.22 0.64 -1.17
C THR A 152 18.43 0.80 -0.24
N PRO A 153 19.61 1.20 -0.75
CA PRO A 153 20.78 1.38 0.11
C PRO A 153 20.55 2.46 1.17
N ARG A 154 20.94 2.19 2.42
CA ARG A 154 20.73 3.08 3.59
C ARG A 154 21.19 4.51 3.34
N GLN A 155 22.31 4.70 2.64
CA GLN A 155 22.85 6.02 2.40
C GLN A 155 21.95 6.90 1.49
N HIS A 156 21.02 6.30 0.75
CA HIS A 156 20.06 6.99 -0.12
C HIS A 156 18.65 7.11 0.47
N HIS A 157 18.43 6.65 1.71
CA HIS A 157 17.15 6.82 2.40
C HIS A 157 16.81 8.32 2.55
N ASN A 158 15.64 8.70 2.06
CA ASN A 158 15.16 10.08 2.05
C ASN A 158 13.69 10.13 2.49
N TYR A 159 13.46 10.65 3.69
CA TYR A 159 12.15 10.79 4.32
C TYR A 159 11.64 12.24 4.32
N ILE A 160 12.26 13.15 3.55
CA ILE A 160 11.89 14.58 3.54
C ILE A 160 10.41 14.76 3.21
N ALA A 161 9.92 14.12 2.15
CA ALA A 161 8.53 14.25 1.74
C ALA A 161 7.56 13.68 2.80
N PHE A 162 7.91 12.58 3.46
CA PHE A 162 7.16 12.06 4.59
C PHE A 162 7.12 13.01 5.80
N ILE A 163 8.26 13.60 6.18
CA ILE A 163 8.36 14.57 7.28
C ILE A 163 7.57 15.85 6.95
N GLN A 164 7.62 16.29 5.68
CA GLN A 164 6.82 17.40 5.20
C GLN A 164 5.33 17.10 5.30
N LEU A 165 4.90 15.89 4.93
CA LEU A 165 3.50 15.47 5.05
C LEU A 165 3.04 15.46 6.53
N LEU A 166 3.85 14.90 7.43
CA LEU A 166 3.60 14.94 8.88
C LEU A 166 3.39 16.38 9.38
N THR A 167 4.27 17.29 8.96
CA THR A 167 4.24 18.70 9.35
C THR A 167 3.03 19.42 8.76
N GLN A 168 2.73 19.21 7.48
CA GLN A 168 1.60 19.84 6.79
C GLN A 168 0.25 19.44 7.38
N LEU A 169 0.12 18.18 7.78
CA LEU A 169 -1.11 17.64 8.39
C LEU A 169 -1.16 17.82 9.91
N ASN A 170 -0.14 18.43 10.52
CA ASN A 170 -0.02 18.61 11.98
C ASN A 170 -0.24 17.30 12.77
N ILE A 171 0.35 16.20 12.31
CA ILE A 171 0.21 14.89 12.96
C ILE A 171 0.94 14.88 14.31
N ASP A 172 0.20 14.51 15.35
CA ASP A 172 0.76 14.18 16.66
C ASP A 172 1.12 12.69 16.67
N VAL A 173 2.40 12.39 16.38
CA VAL A 173 2.90 11.01 16.20
C VAL A 173 2.64 10.13 17.43
N GLU A 174 2.67 10.70 18.63
CA GLU A 174 2.42 9.97 19.87
C GLU A 174 0.94 9.62 20.04
N LYS A 175 0.04 10.56 19.71
CA LYS A 175 -1.40 10.25 19.70
C LYS A 175 -1.78 9.29 18.58
N SER A 176 -1.08 9.34 17.45
CA SER A 176 -1.33 8.50 16.27
C SER A 176 -0.53 7.19 16.27
N LYS A 177 0.19 6.86 17.36
CA LYS A 177 1.12 5.72 17.40
C LYS A 177 0.51 4.39 16.95
N ILE A 178 -0.76 4.12 17.27
CA ILE A 178 -1.43 2.85 16.90
C ILE A 178 -1.45 2.67 15.38
N TYR A 179 -1.67 3.76 14.61
CA TYR A 179 -1.67 3.71 13.16
C TYR A 179 -0.28 3.37 12.61
N PHE A 180 0.77 3.95 13.18
CA PHE A 180 2.15 3.64 12.79
C PHE A 180 2.58 2.21 13.19
N ILE A 181 2.21 1.75 14.39
CA ILE A 181 2.47 0.37 14.85
C ILE A 181 1.72 -0.65 13.97
N TYR A 182 0.52 -0.30 13.52
CA TYR A 182 -0.24 -1.13 12.60
C TYR A 182 0.39 -1.14 11.21
N ALA A 183 0.63 0.04 10.62
CA ALA A 183 1.34 0.18 9.36
C ALA A 183 2.67 -0.58 9.37
N GLN A 184 3.41 -0.58 10.48
CA GLN A 184 4.63 -1.37 10.57
C GLN A 184 4.44 -2.86 10.61
N SER A 185 3.47 -3.31 11.38
CA SER A 185 3.14 -4.74 11.46
C SER A 185 2.62 -5.30 10.13
N ILE A 186 2.04 -4.47 9.26
CA ILE A 186 1.61 -4.84 7.89
C ILE A 186 2.76 -4.73 6.89
N ALA A 187 3.58 -3.67 6.94
CA ALA A 187 4.74 -3.55 6.05
C ALA A 187 5.70 -4.74 6.17
N ASP A 188 5.92 -5.27 7.37
CA ASP A 188 6.76 -6.46 7.56
C ASP A 188 6.15 -7.71 6.88
N ASP A 189 4.82 -7.79 6.78
CA ASP A 189 4.14 -8.87 6.06
C ASP A 189 4.26 -8.69 4.54
N ILE A 190 4.18 -7.46 4.05
CA ILE A 190 4.37 -7.13 2.62
C ILE A 190 5.83 -7.33 2.19
N ILE A 191 6.80 -6.93 3.03
CA ILE A 191 8.23 -7.21 2.80
C ILE A 191 8.44 -8.72 2.66
N ARG A 192 7.83 -9.54 3.52
CA ARG A 192 7.92 -11.01 3.39
C ARG A 192 7.31 -11.54 2.08
N VAL A 193 6.23 -10.94 1.60
CA VAL A 193 5.63 -11.27 0.29
C VAL A 193 6.59 -10.93 -0.85
N LEU A 194 7.24 -9.76 -0.80
CA LEU A 194 8.14 -9.28 -1.85
C LEU A 194 9.52 -9.96 -1.79
N ASP A 195 10.02 -10.32 -0.61
CA ASP A 195 11.33 -10.97 -0.42
C ASP A 195 11.43 -12.35 -1.07
N GLU A 196 10.30 -13.03 -1.28
CA GLU A 196 10.27 -14.26 -2.08
C GLU A 196 10.72 -14.04 -3.54
N LYS A 197 10.76 -12.79 -4.00
CA LYS A 197 10.96 -12.40 -5.41
C LYS A 197 12.07 -11.38 -5.59
N ILE A 198 12.16 -10.39 -4.72
CA ILE A 198 13.29 -9.46 -4.64
C ILE A 198 14.40 -10.13 -3.84
N THR A 199 15.01 -11.15 -4.47
CA THR A 199 16.10 -11.94 -3.88
C THR A 199 17.35 -11.10 -3.63
N ASP A 200 18.29 -11.62 -2.83
CA ASP A 200 19.56 -10.95 -2.55
C ASP A 200 20.33 -10.54 -3.81
N ASN A 201 20.26 -11.35 -4.88
CA ASN A 201 20.86 -10.99 -6.18
C ASN A 201 20.22 -9.73 -6.77
N LEU A 202 18.89 -9.64 -6.76
CA LEU A 202 18.20 -8.44 -7.25
C LEU A 202 18.45 -7.23 -6.35
N LYS A 203 18.51 -7.42 -5.02
CA LYS A 203 18.91 -6.37 -4.08
C LYS A 203 20.32 -5.84 -4.37
N GLU A 204 21.27 -6.73 -4.66
CA GLU A 204 22.63 -6.35 -5.05
C GLU A 204 22.66 -5.58 -6.37
N ASP A 205 21.88 -6.01 -7.37
CA ASP A 205 21.77 -5.32 -8.65
C ASP A 205 21.12 -3.94 -8.51
N ILE A 206 20.09 -3.80 -7.66
CA ILE A 206 19.51 -2.51 -7.30
C ILE A 206 20.59 -1.62 -6.69
N ASN A 207 21.34 -2.10 -5.70
CA ASN A 207 22.41 -1.32 -5.07
C ASN A 207 23.46 -0.84 -6.09
N LYS A 208 23.88 -1.71 -7.02
CA LYS A 208 24.81 -1.33 -8.11
C LYS A 208 24.22 -0.26 -9.04
N GLN A 209 22.90 -0.28 -9.27
CA GLN A 209 22.25 0.77 -10.06
C GLN A 209 22.33 2.13 -9.35
N PHE A 210 22.16 2.18 -8.01
CA PHE A 210 22.31 3.42 -7.24
C PHE A 210 23.71 4.02 -7.37
N ASP A 211 24.75 3.18 -7.30
CA ASP A 211 26.13 3.60 -7.50
C ASP A 211 26.38 4.14 -8.92
N LYS A 212 25.78 3.48 -9.93
CA LYS A 212 25.86 3.88 -11.34
C LYS A 212 25.17 5.20 -11.60
N ASP A 213 23.98 5.40 -11.03
CA ASP A 213 23.17 6.59 -11.19
C ASP A 213 23.70 7.79 -10.39
N LYS A 214 24.63 7.55 -9.45
CA LYS A 214 25.27 8.56 -8.60
C LYS A 214 24.24 9.45 -7.92
N LEU A 215 23.22 8.84 -7.33
CA LEU A 215 22.20 9.58 -6.60
C LEU A 215 22.79 10.31 -5.40
N PRO A 216 22.20 11.45 -4.98
CA PRO A 216 22.60 12.12 -3.76
C PRO A 216 22.52 11.17 -2.56
N THR A 217 23.46 11.36 -1.64
CA THR A 217 23.48 10.65 -0.37
C THR A 217 22.80 11.51 0.68
N TYR A 218 21.79 10.96 1.35
CA TYR A 218 21.00 11.65 2.37
C TYR A 218 21.28 11.11 3.77
N ASN A 219 21.54 9.79 3.91
CA ASN A 219 21.74 9.10 5.19
C ASN A 219 20.66 9.42 6.23
N GLN A 220 19.40 9.58 5.80
CA GLN A 220 18.33 9.87 6.75
C GLN A 220 17.86 8.61 7.44
N GLU A 221 17.57 8.74 8.73
CA GLU A 221 17.00 7.70 9.55
C GLU A 221 15.76 8.27 10.20
N LEU A 222 14.69 7.50 10.14
CA LEU A 222 13.40 7.83 10.73
C LEU A 222 13.20 6.93 11.94
N HIS A 223 13.24 7.53 13.13
CA HIS A 223 13.07 6.82 14.39
C HIS A 223 11.78 7.26 15.07
N PHE A 224 11.02 6.27 15.53
CA PHE A 224 9.92 6.44 16.46
C PHE A 224 10.23 5.65 17.73
N ASP A 225 9.80 6.14 18.89
CA ASP A 225 10.06 5.46 20.18
C ASP A 225 9.45 4.04 20.25
N TYR A 226 8.50 3.73 19.35
CA TYR A 226 7.80 2.46 19.23
C TYR A 226 8.20 1.66 17.96
N GLU A 227 9.36 1.94 17.36
CA GLU A 227 9.81 1.29 16.11
C GLU A 227 9.99 -0.23 16.21
N GLU A 228 10.15 -0.76 17.42
CA GLU A 228 10.26 -2.20 17.72
C GLU A 228 8.91 -2.86 18.08
N GLU A 229 7.86 -2.07 18.34
CA GLU A 229 6.56 -2.61 18.74
C GLU A 229 5.88 -3.32 17.57
N ARG A 230 5.29 -4.49 17.78
CA ARG A 230 4.56 -5.20 16.72
C ARG A 230 3.26 -5.74 17.26
N PHE A 231 2.20 -5.55 16.50
CA PHE A 231 0.94 -6.22 16.77
C PHE A 231 1.08 -7.70 16.45
N THR A 232 0.60 -8.52 17.38
CA THR A 232 0.38 -9.93 17.14
C THR A 232 -0.60 -10.11 15.98
N LEU A 233 -0.62 -11.31 15.40
CA LEU A 233 -1.56 -11.62 14.32
C LEU A 233 -3.03 -11.42 14.75
N LYS A 234 -3.35 -11.64 16.03
CA LYS A 234 -4.71 -11.44 16.54
C LYS A 234 -5.07 -9.96 16.56
N GLU A 235 -4.20 -9.12 17.12
CA GLU A 235 -4.39 -7.67 17.18
C GLU A 235 -4.46 -7.06 15.78
N LYS A 236 -3.62 -7.51 14.85
CA LYS A 236 -3.71 -7.08 13.44
C LYS A 236 -5.11 -7.32 12.87
N VAL A 237 -5.66 -8.52 13.09
CA VAL A 237 -7.00 -8.88 12.60
C VAL A 237 -8.10 -8.06 13.27
N GLU A 238 -7.99 -7.82 14.57
CA GLU A 238 -8.92 -6.99 15.33
C GLU A 238 -8.91 -5.54 14.79
N ILE A 239 -7.74 -4.93 14.65
CA ILE A 239 -7.57 -3.57 14.11
C ILE A 239 -8.08 -3.48 12.67
N THR A 240 -7.78 -4.45 11.79
CA THR A 240 -8.31 -4.48 10.43
C THR A 240 -9.84 -4.45 10.42
N LYS A 241 -10.47 -5.27 11.28
CA LYS A 241 -11.94 -5.32 11.39
C LYS A 241 -12.50 -4.00 11.91
N GLU A 242 -11.88 -3.41 12.92
CA GLU A 242 -12.29 -2.11 13.48
C GLU A 242 -12.20 -0.99 12.46
N MET A 243 -11.11 -0.92 11.68
CA MET A 243 -10.96 0.07 10.61
C MET A 243 -12.08 -0.04 9.58
N ILE A 244 -12.40 -1.26 9.13
CA ILE A 244 -13.48 -1.52 8.18
C ILE A 244 -14.85 -1.14 8.77
N ILE A 245 -15.11 -1.53 10.02
CA ILE A 245 -16.37 -1.20 10.71
C ILE A 245 -16.53 0.31 10.84
N PHE A 246 -15.50 1.00 11.31
CA PHE A 246 -15.52 2.44 11.54
C PHE A 246 -15.88 3.19 10.27
N ILE A 247 -15.21 2.89 9.15
CA ILE A 247 -15.49 3.59 7.90
C ILE A 247 -16.88 3.27 7.35
N PHE A 248 -17.35 2.04 7.54
CA PHE A 248 -18.66 1.63 7.05
C PHE A 248 -19.78 2.33 7.82
N ASP A 249 -19.63 2.40 9.15
CA ASP A 249 -20.55 3.12 10.05
C ASP A 249 -20.56 4.63 9.75
N TYR A 250 -19.39 5.23 9.51
CA TYR A 250 -19.25 6.64 9.10
C TYR A 250 -20.08 6.99 7.85
N TYR A 251 -20.06 6.14 6.81
CA TYR A 251 -20.89 6.35 5.63
C TYR A 251 -22.37 6.01 5.87
N LEU A 252 -22.66 4.97 6.66
CA LEU A 252 -24.02 4.52 6.95
C LEU A 252 -24.82 5.57 7.72
N ASN A 253 -24.18 6.27 8.65
CA ASN A 253 -24.79 7.33 9.46
C ASN A 253 -24.90 8.68 8.73
N GLY A 254 -24.38 8.77 7.49
CA GLY A 254 -24.44 9.98 6.67
C GLY A 254 -23.37 11.02 6.98
N ASP A 255 -22.38 10.69 7.81
CA ASP A 255 -21.22 11.56 8.07
C ASP A 255 -20.29 11.59 6.84
N GLY A 256 -20.19 10.47 6.13
CA GLY A 256 -19.44 10.35 4.88
C GLY A 256 -20.22 10.76 3.64
N ASN A 257 -19.53 11.41 2.69
CA ASN A 257 -20.11 11.77 1.40
C ASN A 257 -20.02 10.61 0.39
N ILE A 258 -21.12 9.88 0.21
CA ILE A 258 -21.21 8.75 -0.73
C ILE A 258 -20.76 9.12 -2.16
N ASP A 259 -20.91 10.37 -2.58
CA ASP A 259 -20.51 10.80 -3.91
C ASP A 259 -18.99 10.81 -4.11
N GLU A 260 -18.18 10.82 -3.03
CA GLU A 260 -16.73 10.62 -3.10
C GLU A 260 -16.39 9.21 -3.58
N ILE A 261 -17.04 8.19 -3.00
CA ILE A 261 -16.88 6.79 -3.41
C ILE A 261 -17.28 6.63 -4.88
N LYS A 262 -18.43 7.19 -5.28
CA LYS A 262 -18.89 7.13 -6.68
C LYS A 262 -17.96 7.86 -7.65
N LYS A 263 -17.35 8.98 -7.22
CA LYS A 263 -16.40 9.73 -8.04
C LYS A 263 -15.18 8.87 -8.35
N ILE A 264 -14.64 8.22 -7.32
CA ILE A 264 -13.50 7.31 -7.44
C ILE A 264 -13.87 6.08 -8.30
N GLU A 265 -15.06 5.50 -8.09
CA GLU A 265 -15.56 4.38 -8.91
C GLU A 265 -15.61 4.75 -10.41
N LYS A 266 -16.12 5.96 -10.73
CA LYS A 266 -16.13 6.47 -12.10
C LYS A 266 -14.74 6.76 -12.67
N GLU A 267 -13.77 7.11 -11.84
CA GLU A 267 -12.38 7.31 -12.27
C GLU A 267 -11.73 5.96 -12.61
N PHE A 268 -12.08 4.91 -11.87
CA PHE A 268 -11.59 3.55 -12.10
C PHE A 268 -12.18 2.93 -13.38
N ASP A 269 -13.47 3.17 -13.64
CA ASP A 269 -14.16 2.66 -14.85
C ASP A 269 -13.74 3.37 -16.17
N LYS A 270 -13.01 4.49 -16.09
CA LYS A 270 -12.57 5.27 -17.27
C LYS A 270 -11.20 4.86 -17.80
N GLN A 271 -10.50 3.97 -17.10
CA GLN A 271 -9.16 3.48 -17.44
C GLN A 271 -9.27 2.21 -18.27
#